data_AF-W0F7S2-F1
#
_entry.id   AF-W0F7S2-F1
#
_cell.length_a   1.000
_cell.length_b   1.000
_cell.length_c   1.000
_cell.angle_alpha   90.00
_cell.angle_beta   90.00
_cell.angle_gamma   90.00
#
_symmetry.space_group_name_H-M   'P 1'
#
loop_
_entity.id
_entity.type
_entity.pdbx_description
1 polymer ?
#
loop_
_entity_poly.entity_id
_entity_poly.type
_entity_poly.pdbx_seq_one_letter_code
_entity_poly.pdbx_strand_id
1 'polypeptide(L)'
;MILNATRKGLITGVLMVALGLLLLQLKVSNNSGLQYLVFLLYGAGIVWAITGARKNTLVFKELFGQGFRCFVIVTLIMAVYTFAFFQFNKATIDKDIEIAKQERLKTAKDRTPTEIEQEAQTTRKFYVPIMISQTVFQYLLIGVVVTTVAAGTLSLSRKN
;
A
#
# COMPACT_ATOMS: atom_id res chain seq x y z
N MET A 1 1.53 -25.01 15.75
CA MET A 1 2.43 -24.60 14.64
C MET A 1 2.62 -23.09 14.71
N ILE A 2 3.82 -22.59 15.00
CA ILE A 2 4.06 -21.13 15.09
C ILE A 2 4.06 -20.56 13.66
N LEU A 3 3.12 -19.66 13.34
CA LEU A 3 3.08 -19.00 12.04
C LEU A 3 4.30 -18.09 11.88
N ASN A 4 5.15 -18.38 10.89
CA ASN A 4 6.28 -17.55 10.50
C ASN A 4 5.80 -16.20 9.91
N ALA A 5 6.58 -15.12 10.06
CA ALA A 5 6.21 -13.77 9.62
C ALA A 5 5.80 -13.69 8.14
N THR A 6 6.42 -14.48 7.26
CA THR A 6 6.03 -14.59 5.84
C THR A 6 4.58 -15.05 5.68
N ARG A 7 4.14 -16.05 6.46
CA ARG A 7 2.76 -16.57 6.40
C ARG A 7 1.78 -15.53 6.95
N LYS A 8 2.16 -14.79 7.99
CA LYS A 8 1.35 -13.68 8.53
C LYS A 8 1.23 -12.54 7.51
N GLY A 9 2.29 -12.23 6.78
CA GLY A 9 2.27 -11.28 5.66
C GLY A 9 1.34 -11.74 4.55
N LEU A 10 1.38 -13.03 4.18
CA LEU A 10 0.47 -13.59 3.18
C LEU A 10 -1.00 -13.46 3.62
N ILE A 11 -1.33 -13.85 4.86
CA ILE A 11 -2.69 -13.72 5.41
C ILE A 11 -3.12 -12.25 5.41
N THR A 12 -2.25 -11.35 5.88
CA THR A 12 -2.54 -9.91 5.93
C THR A 12 -2.81 -9.36 4.53
N GLY A 13 -1.96 -9.68 3.56
CA GLY A 13 -2.12 -9.23 2.18
C GLY A 13 -3.41 -9.74 1.53
N VAL A 14 -3.75 -11.02 1.74
CA VAL A 14 -5.02 -11.60 1.23
C VAL A 14 -6.23 -10.92 1.86
N LEU A 15 -6.22 -10.68 3.18
CA LEU A 15 -7.31 -9.97 3.86
C LEU A 15 -7.44 -8.53 3.38
N MET A 16 -6.32 -7.84 3.13
CA MET A 16 -6.33 -6.48 2.57
C MET A 16 -6.92 -6.44 1.15
N VAL A 17 -6.56 -7.41 0.30
CA VAL A 17 -7.16 -7.53 -1.04
C VAL A 17 -8.66 -7.80 -0.94
N ALA A 18 -9.08 -8.72 -0.07
CA ALA A 18 -10.49 -9.03 0.14
C ALA A 18 -11.28 -7.79 0.61
N LEU A 19 -10.73 -7.04 1.56
CA LEU A 19 -11.33 -5.79 2.03
C LEU A 19 -11.36 -4.71 0.92
N GLY A 20 -10.30 -4.59 0.12
CA GLY A 20 -10.26 -3.66 -1.02
C GLY A 20 -11.35 -3.95 -2.05
N LEU A 21 -11.54 -5.24 -2.39
CA LEU A 21 -12.61 -5.68 -3.27
C LEU A 21 -14.00 -5.44 -2.67
N LEU A 22 -14.18 -5.65 -1.37
CA LEU A 22 -15.44 -5.36 -0.68
C LEU A 22 -15.77 -3.86 -0.73
N LEU A 23 -14.80 -2.98 -0.43
CA LEU A 23 -14.99 -1.54 -0.50
C LEU A 23 -15.33 -1.06 -1.92
N LEU A 24 -14.75 -1.70 -2.94
CA LEU A 24 -15.08 -1.46 -4.34
C LEU A 24 -16.55 -1.82 -4.64
N GLN A 25 -17.03 -2.98 -4.19
CA GLN A 25 -18.43 -3.40 -4.37
C GLN A 25 -19.41 -2.45 -3.68
N LEU A 26 -19.04 -1.93 -2.52
CA LEU A 26 -19.80 -0.92 -1.78
C LEU A 26 -19.72 0.49 -2.40
N LYS A 27 -19.01 0.65 -3.53
CA LYS A 27 -18.77 1.93 -4.23
C LYS A 27 -18.24 3.02 -3.29
N VAL A 28 -17.45 2.61 -2.30
CA VAL A 28 -16.83 3.54 -1.35
C VAL A 28 -15.84 4.41 -2.12
N SER A 29 -15.98 5.73 -1.99
CA SER A 29 -15.09 6.69 -2.64
C SER A 29 -13.63 6.49 -2.25
N ASN A 30 -12.72 6.76 -3.18
CA ASN A 30 -11.28 6.69 -2.95
C ASN A 30 -10.78 7.65 -1.86
N ASN A 31 -11.53 8.71 -1.57
CA ASN A 31 -11.21 9.66 -0.50
C ASN A 31 -11.98 9.38 0.80
N SER A 32 -12.68 8.25 0.89
CA SER A 32 -13.44 7.91 2.09
C SER A 32 -12.51 7.51 3.23
N GLY A 33 -12.86 7.92 4.45
CA GLY A 33 -12.17 7.48 5.66
C GLY A 33 -12.12 5.95 5.82
N LEU A 34 -13.07 5.23 5.21
CA LEU A 34 -13.12 3.77 5.21
C LEU A 34 -11.93 3.12 4.49
N GLN A 35 -11.27 3.84 3.56
CA GLN A 35 -10.05 3.32 2.94
C GLN A 35 -8.88 3.19 3.94
N TYR A 36 -8.88 4.01 5.01
CA TYR A 36 -7.89 3.88 6.07
C TYR A 36 -8.01 2.57 6.85
N LEU A 37 -9.14 1.85 6.77
CA LEU A 37 -9.27 0.51 7.36
C LEU A 37 -8.29 -0.48 6.74
N VAL A 38 -7.98 -0.36 5.44
CA VAL A 38 -7.00 -1.22 4.76
C VAL A 38 -5.60 -0.95 5.34
N PHE A 39 -5.25 0.32 5.59
CA PHE A 39 -3.98 0.69 6.20
C PHE A 39 -3.90 0.32 7.70
N LEU A 40 -5.01 0.37 8.43
CA LEU A 40 -5.08 -0.11 9.81
C LEU A 40 -4.88 -1.63 9.86
N LEU A 41 -5.51 -2.37 8.96
CA LEU A 41 -5.31 -3.82 8.84
C LEU A 41 -3.86 -4.16 8.49
N TYR A 42 -3.25 -3.40 7.59
CA TYR A 42 -1.83 -3.54 7.25
C TYR A 42 -0.93 -3.34 8.48
N GLY A 43 -1.12 -2.24 9.21
CA GLY A 43 -0.34 -1.96 10.42
C GLY A 43 -0.54 -3.03 11.49
N ALA A 44 -1.78 -3.46 11.72
CA ALA A 44 -2.11 -4.53 12.65
C ALA A 44 -1.44 -5.86 12.28
N GLY A 45 -1.40 -6.21 10.99
CA GLY A 45 -0.71 -7.40 10.50
C GLY A 45 0.80 -7.37 10.76
N ILE A 46 1.45 -6.22 10.55
CA ILE A 46 2.87 -6.01 10.89
C ILE A 46 3.10 -6.16 12.39
N VAL A 47 2.31 -5.48 13.22
CA VAL A 47 2.42 -5.54 14.69
C VAL A 47 2.20 -6.99 15.17
N TRP A 48 1.26 -7.71 14.58
CA TRP A 48 1.04 -9.13 14.88
C TRP A 48 2.22 -10.02 14.49
N ALA A 49 2.91 -9.71 13.39
CA ALA A 49 4.13 -10.42 13.01
C ALA A 49 5.25 -10.21 14.04
N ILE A 50 5.46 -8.97 14.47
CA ILE A 50 6.52 -8.59 15.42
C ILE A 50 6.24 -9.12 16.83
N THR A 51 5.03 -8.90 17.35
CA THR A 51 4.64 -9.36 18.70
C THR A 51 4.71 -10.88 18.85
N GLY A 52 4.45 -11.63 17.77
CA GLY A 52 4.63 -13.08 17.77
C GLY A 52 6.08 -13.53 17.96
N ALA A 53 7.06 -12.71 17.58
CA ALA A 53 8.48 -12.99 17.76
C ALA A 53 9.02 -12.61 19.15
N ARG A 54 8.27 -11.80 19.92
CA ARG A 54 8.60 -11.38 21.29
C ARG A 54 8.95 -12.56 22.21
N LYS A 55 8.32 -13.72 21.99
CA LYS A 55 8.56 -14.92 22.80
C LYS A 55 9.98 -15.46 22.68
N ASN A 56 10.67 -15.16 21.57
CA ASN A 56 12.00 -15.69 21.28
C ASN A 56 13.08 -14.62 21.45
N THR A 57 12.75 -13.34 21.21
CA THR A 57 13.74 -12.26 21.20
C THR A 57 13.11 -10.89 21.44
N LEU A 58 13.89 -10.01 22.07
CA LEU A 58 13.59 -8.58 22.22
C LEU A 58 14.67 -7.72 21.56
N VAL A 59 15.53 -8.30 20.72
CA VAL A 59 16.56 -7.56 19.98
C VAL A 59 15.91 -6.85 18.81
N PHE A 60 16.08 -5.51 18.73
CA PHE A 60 15.49 -4.68 17.69
C PHE A 60 15.70 -5.22 16.27
N LYS A 61 16.94 -5.59 15.91
CA LYS A 61 17.29 -6.12 14.59
C LYS A 61 16.46 -7.34 14.21
N GLU A 62 16.24 -8.25 15.16
CA GLU A 62 15.49 -9.48 14.93
C GLU A 62 14.00 -9.20 14.80
N LEU A 63 13.45 -8.35 15.67
CA LEU A 63 12.05 -7.89 15.60
C LEU A 63 11.76 -7.13 14.29
N PHE A 64 12.64 -6.22 13.90
CA PHE A 64 12.55 -5.48 12.64
C PHE A 64 12.57 -6.44 11.45
N GLY A 65 13.45 -7.46 11.49
CA GLY A 65 13.50 -8.49 10.44
C GLY A 65 12.18 -9.25 10.27
N GLN A 66 11.40 -9.46 11.34
CA GLN A 66 10.08 -10.09 11.26
C GLN A 66 9.05 -9.16 10.62
N GLY A 67 9.03 -7.88 11.01
CA GLY A 67 8.19 -6.87 10.36
C GLY A 67 8.52 -6.72 8.88
N PHE A 68 9.80 -6.63 8.54
CA PHE A 68 10.32 -6.55 7.16
C PHE A 68 9.80 -7.68 6.27
N ARG A 69 9.97 -8.94 6.71
CA ARG A 69 9.48 -10.10 5.94
C ARG A 69 7.96 -10.09 5.77
N CYS A 70 7.22 -9.61 6.77
CA CYS A 70 5.77 -9.47 6.67
C CYS A 70 5.39 -8.42 5.62
N PHE A 71 5.91 -7.20 5.76
CA PHE A 71 5.45 -6.07 4.96
C PHE A 71 5.93 -6.14 3.50
N VAL A 72 7.09 -6.73 3.22
CA VAL A 72 7.56 -6.98 1.84
C VAL A 72 6.63 -7.94 1.11
N ILE A 73 6.17 -9.01 1.77
CA ILE A 73 5.21 -9.95 1.18
C ILE A 73 3.88 -9.24 0.89
N VAL A 74 3.38 -8.46 1.84
CA VAL A 74 2.17 -7.66 1.62
C VAL A 74 2.35 -6.70 0.44
N THR A 75 3.50 -6.02 0.36
CA THR A 75 3.81 -5.09 -0.73
C THR A 75 3.75 -5.77 -2.09
N LEU A 76 4.34 -6.97 -2.23
CA LEU A 76 4.30 -7.74 -3.47
C LEU A 76 2.87 -8.14 -3.85
N ILE A 77 2.07 -8.59 -2.87
CA ILE A 77 0.65 -8.92 -3.10
C ILE A 77 -0.11 -7.68 -3.57
N MET A 78 0.09 -6.54 -2.91
CA MET A 78 -0.59 -5.30 -3.28
C MET A 78 -0.15 -4.79 -4.66
N ALA A 79 1.11 -4.97 -5.05
CA ALA A 79 1.57 -4.64 -6.40
C ALA A 79 0.86 -5.48 -7.48
N VAL A 80 0.73 -6.79 -7.25
CA VAL A 80 0.00 -7.70 -8.14
C VAL A 80 -1.49 -7.34 -8.19
N TYR A 81 -2.09 -7.04 -7.03
CA TYR A 81 -3.47 -6.57 -6.96
C TYR A 81 -3.68 -5.27 -7.74
N THR A 82 -2.83 -4.26 -7.57
CA THR A 82 -2.90 -3.00 -8.32
C THR A 82 -2.78 -3.24 -9.81
N PHE A 83 -1.83 -4.07 -10.24
CA PHE A 83 -1.70 -4.45 -11.65
C PHE A 83 -2.99 -5.09 -12.18
N ALA A 84 -3.50 -6.12 -11.50
CA ALA A 84 -4.71 -6.81 -11.92
C ALA A 84 -5.92 -5.87 -11.95
N PHE A 85 -6.11 -5.06 -10.91
CA PHE A 85 -7.20 -4.11 -10.80
C PHE A 85 -7.28 -3.19 -12.02
N PHE A 86 -6.17 -2.53 -12.39
CA PHE A 86 -6.18 -1.61 -13.51
C PHE A 86 -6.23 -2.31 -14.88
N GLN A 87 -5.73 -3.54 -14.99
CA GLN A 87 -5.91 -4.33 -16.23
C GLN A 87 -7.38 -4.68 -16.49
N PHE A 88 -8.14 -5.01 -15.44
CA PHE A 88 -9.57 -5.33 -15.56
C PHE A 88 -10.48 -4.08 -15.57
N ASN A 89 -9.98 -2.93 -15.12
CA ASN A 89 -10.76 -1.69 -14.99
C ASN A 89 -10.18 -0.54 -15.82
N LYS A 90 -9.97 -0.75 -17.13
CA LYS A 90 -9.42 0.28 -18.03
C LYS A 90 -10.26 1.56 -18.10
N ALA A 91 -11.58 1.46 -17.93
CA ALA A 91 -12.46 2.62 -17.87
C ALA A 91 -12.11 3.57 -16.70
N THR A 92 -11.60 3.04 -15.58
CA THR A 92 -11.14 3.84 -14.44
C THR A 92 -9.89 4.63 -14.80
N ILE A 93 -8.95 4.04 -15.54
CA ILE A 93 -7.74 4.72 -16.02
C ILE A 93 -8.13 5.96 -16.84
N ASP A 94 -9.04 5.78 -17.78
CA ASP A 94 -9.48 6.85 -18.68
C ASP A 94 -10.17 7.98 -17.94
N LYS A 95 -11.03 7.63 -16.97
CA LYS A 95 -11.72 8.57 -16.11
C LYS A 95 -10.73 9.38 -15.26
N ASP A 96 -9.76 8.74 -14.63
CA ASP A 96 -8.79 9.40 -13.76
C ASP A 96 -7.90 10.37 -14.55
N ILE A 97 -7.48 9.97 -15.75
CA ILE A 97 -6.67 10.82 -16.64
C ILE A 97 -7.49 12.01 -17.12
N GLU A 98 -8.75 11.81 -17.48
CA GLU A 98 -9.60 12.92 -17.92
C GLU A 98 -9.86 13.90 -16.77
N ILE A 99 -10.12 13.42 -15.56
CA ILE A 99 -10.24 14.27 -14.36
C ILE A 99 -8.95 15.08 -14.14
N ALA A 100 -7.80 14.42 -14.17
CA ALA A 100 -6.50 15.09 -14.00
C ALA A 100 -6.24 16.13 -15.10
N LYS A 101 -6.61 15.81 -16.34
CA LYS A 101 -6.49 16.72 -17.49
C LYS A 101 -7.36 17.96 -17.31
N GLN A 102 -8.63 17.77 -16.96
CA GLN A 102 -9.57 18.87 -16.75
C GLN A 102 -9.14 19.77 -15.58
N GLU A 103 -8.60 19.19 -14.51
CA GLU A 103 -8.02 19.95 -13.40
C GLU A 103 -6.83 20.79 -13.86
N ARG A 104 -5.92 20.21 -14.67
CA ARG A 104 -4.76 20.92 -15.23
C ARG A 104 -5.16 22.04 -16.18
N LEU A 105 -6.16 21.85 -17.04
CA LEU A 105 -6.66 22.89 -17.92
C LEU A 105 -7.21 24.11 -17.16
N LYS A 106 -7.72 23.90 -15.94
CA LYS A 106 -8.24 24.97 -15.08
C LYS A 106 -7.16 25.66 -14.26
N THR A 107 -6.11 24.94 -13.87
CA THR A 107 -5.17 25.38 -12.83
C THR A 107 -3.77 25.69 -13.34
N ALA A 108 -3.35 25.10 -14.47
CA ALA A 108 -2.03 25.33 -15.04
C ALA A 108 -1.94 26.74 -15.63
N LYS A 109 -0.92 27.48 -15.20
CA LYS A 109 -0.61 28.83 -15.71
C LYS A 109 0.60 28.84 -16.65
N ASP A 110 1.33 27.73 -16.66
CA ASP A 110 2.64 27.54 -17.28
C ASP A 110 2.60 26.60 -18.49
N ARG A 111 1.41 26.13 -18.89
CA ARG A 111 1.25 25.14 -19.97
C ARG A 111 0.09 25.47 -20.88
N THR A 112 0.29 25.19 -22.16
CA THR A 112 -0.73 25.28 -23.20
C THR A 112 -1.68 24.07 -23.15
N PRO A 113 -2.91 24.18 -23.69
CA PRO A 113 -3.83 23.04 -23.78
C PRO A 113 -3.25 21.84 -24.53
N THR A 114 -2.44 22.09 -25.56
CA THR A 114 -1.79 21.04 -26.37
C THR A 114 -0.75 20.27 -25.57
N GLU A 115 0.07 20.96 -24.75
CA GLU A 115 1.02 20.30 -23.86
C GLU A 115 0.30 19.44 -22.82
N ILE A 116 -0.80 19.93 -22.24
CA ILE A 116 -1.61 19.19 -21.26
C ILE A 116 -2.20 17.91 -21.87
N GLU A 117 -2.64 17.95 -23.13
CA GLU A 117 -3.13 16.76 -23.84
C GLU A 117 -1.99 15.75 -24.11
N GLN A 118 -0.81 16.23 -24.50
CA GLN A 118 0.37 15.36 -24.67
C GLN A 118 0.79 14.68 -23.35
N GLU A 119 0.69 15.39 -22.22
CA GLU A 119 0.94 14.83 -20.90
C GLU A 119 -0.10 13.78 -20.50
N ALA A 120 -1.38 14.03 -20.80
CA ALA A 120 -2.44 13.06 -20.55
C ALA A 120 -2.21 11.76 -21.34
N GLN A 121 -1.77 11.85 -22.60
CA GLN A 121 -1.42 10.69 -23.42
C GLN A 121 -0.20 9.94 -22.89
N THR A 122 0.83 10.66 -22.44
CA THR A 122 2.02 10.07 -21.80
C THR A 122 1.63 9.36 -20.52
N THR A 123 0.82 10.00 -19.68
CA THR A 123 0.30 9.43 -18.44
C THR A 123 -0.49 8.17 -18.72
N ARG A 124 -1.36 8.16 -19.75
CA ARG A 124 -2.12 6.98 -20.16
C ARG A 124 -1.22 5.78 -20.47
N LYS A 125 -0.13 6.00 -21.22
CA LYS A 125 0.82 4.94 -21.58
C LYS A 125 1.51 4.34 -20.35
N PHE A 126 1.84 5.15 -19.36
CA PHE A 126 2.58 4.73 -18.16
C PHE A 126 1.73 4.58 -16.91
N TYR A 127 0.41 4.70 -17.03
CA TYR A 127 -0.50 4.77 -15.87
C TYR A 127 -0.33 3.55 -14.96
N VAL A 128 -0.40 2.33 -15.52
CA VAL A 128 -0.26 1.10 -14.73
C VAL A 128 1.11 1.00 -14.05
N PRO A 129 2.25 1.17 -14.75
CA PRO A 129 3.56 1.26 -14.09
C PRO A 129 3.66 2.31 -12.97
N ILE A 130 3.08 3.51 -13.18
CA ILE A 130 3.08 4.57 -12.17
C ILE A 130 2.30 4.13 -10.93
N MET A 131 1.08 3.59 -11.10
CA MET A 131 0.25 3.13 -9.99
C MET A 131 0.90 2.00 -9.20
N ILE A 132 1.55 1.05 -9.88
CA ILE A 132 2.29 -0.03 -9.20
C ILE A 132 3.47 0.55 -8.42
N SER A 133 4.22 1.48 -9.02
CA SER A 133 5.37 2.12 -8.37
C SER A 133 4.94 2.91 -7.13
N GLN A 134 3.87 3.68 -7.23
CA GLN A 134 3.27 4.40 -6.11
C GLN A 134 2.81 3.45 -5.01
N THR A 135 2.12 2.37 -5.38
CA THR A 135 1.68 1.32 -4.44
C THR A 135 2.87 0.74 -3.69
N VAL A 136 3.88 0.26 -4.42
CA VAL A 136 5.09 -0.35 -3.84
C VAL A 136 5.78 0.63 -2.88
N PHE A 137 6.03 1.85 -3.33
CA PHE A 137 6.70 2.86 -2.53
C PHE A 137 5.92 3.18 -1.24
N GLN A 138 4.60 3.39 -1.36
CA GLN A 138 3.74 3.68 -0.22
C GLN A 138 3.74 2.56 0.82
N TYR A 139 3.56 1.31 0.39
CA TYR A 139 3.54 0.17 1.32
C TYR A 139 4.90 -0.07 1.97
N LEU A 140 6.01 0.05 1.23
CA LEU A 140 7.35 -0.06 1.80
C LEU A 140 7.61 1.04 2.84
N LEU A 141 7.29 2.30 2.52
CA LEU A 141 7.51 3.44 3.41
C LEU A 141 6.72 3.28 4.71
N ILE A 142 5.41 3.04 4.63
CA ILE A 142 4.55 2.83 5.80
C ILE A 142 5.02 1.59 6.58
N GLY A 143 5.38 0.51 5.88
CA GLY A 143 5.85 -0.73 6.48
C GLY A 143 7.10 -0.54 7.32
N VAL A 144 8.07 0.24 6.81
CA VAL A 144 9.29 0.62 7.55
C VAL A 144 8.94 1.42 8.80
N VAL A 145 8.07 2.43 8.69
CA VAL A 145 7.67 3.27 9.83
C VAL A 145 7.00 2.43 10.93
N VAL A 146 5.96 1.66 10.58
CA VAL A 146 5.22 0.83 11.55
C VAL A 146 6.14 -0.21 12.19
N THR A 147 6.98 -0.86 11.39
CA THR A 147 7.94 -1.85 11.89
C THR A 147 8.93 -1.23 12.85
N THR A 148 9.47 -0.05 12.52
CA THR A 148 10.44 0.65 13.35
C THR A 148 9.83 1.03 14.71
N VAL A 149 8.63 1.60 14.71
CA VAL A 149 7.92 1.96 15.94
C VAL A 149 7.63 0.72 16.77
N ALA A 150 7.00 -0.31 16.19
CA ALA A 150 6.61 -1.51 16.93
C ALA A 150 7.81 -2.31 17.47
N ALA A 151 8.84 -2.52 16.65
CA ALA A 151 10.06 -3.22 17.06
C ALA A 151 10.86 -2.38 18.07
N GLY A 152 10.91 -1.06 17.89
CA GLY A 152 11.56 -0.12 18.80
C GLY A 152 10.94 -0.15 20.19
N THR A 153 9.61 0.01 20.29
CA THR A 153 8.88 -0.04 21.56
C THR A 153 9.09 -1.36 22.30
N LEU A 154 9.01 -2.50 21.59
CA LEU A 154 9.23 -3.81 22.21
C LEU A 154 10.68 -4.06 22.61
N SER A 155 11.65 -3.54 21.85
CA SER A 155 13.06 -3.69 22.21
C SER A 155 13.43 -2.85 23.43
N LEU A 156 12.86 -1.65 23.56
CA LEU A 156 13.04 -0.79 24.73
C LEU A 156 12.42 -1.40 26.00
N SER A 157 11.31 -2.14 25.89
CA SER A 157 10.70 -2.84 27.04
C SER A 157 11.55 -3.99 27.60
N ARG A 158 12.71 -4.31 27.01
CA ARG A 158 13.70 -5.23 27.60
C ARG A 158 14.53 -4.57 28.69
N LYS A 159 14.74 -3.25 28.58
CA LYS A 159 15.64 -2.48 29.44
C LYS A 159 14.96 -1.94 30.71
N ASN A 160 13.63 -1.94 30.73
CA ASN A 160 12.80 -1.61 31.89
C ASN A 160 12.33 -2.91 32.54
#